data_AF-A0A7J7EIJ5-F1
#
_entry.id   AF-A0A7J7EIJ5-F1
#
_cell.length_a   1.000
_cell.length_b   1.000
_cell.length_c   1.000
_cell.angle_alpha   90.00
_cell.angle_beta   90.00
_cell.angle_gamma   90.00
#
_symmetry.space_group_name_H-M   'P 1'
#
loop_
_entity.id
_entity.type
_entity.pdbx_description
1 polymer ?
#
loop_
_entity_poly.entity_id
_entity_poly.type
_entity_poly.pdbx_seq_one_letter_code
_entity_poly.pdbx_strand_id
1 'polypeptide(L)' 'MASCMLYRGDVVLKDVNMAMATIKTKRTIQFVNWCPTGFEVGINYQPPPSSPGETRPWCSGPCAY' A
#
# COMPACT_ATOMS: atom_id res chain seq x y z
N MET A 1 -10.20 1.02 15.86
CA MET A 1 -9.11 0.11 15.48
C MET A 1 -9.20 -0.05 13.98
N ALA A 2 -8.10 0.22 13.28
CA ALA A 2 -8.07 0.24 11.82
C ALA A 2 -6.95 -0.67 11.31
N SER A 3 -7.15 -1.24 10.13
CA SER A 3 -6.16 -2.01 9.39
C SER A 3 -5.71 -1.21 8.16
N CYS A 4 -4.40 -1.09 7.95
CA CYS A 4 -3.86 -0.33 6.81
C CYS A 4 -3.52 -1.28 5.66
N MET A 5 -4.02 -0.99 4.46
CA MET A 5 -3.67 -1.69 3.23
C MET A 5 -2.79 -0.77 2.37
N LEU A 6 -1.53 -1.17 2.16
CA LEU A 6 -0.57 -0.43 1.35
C LEU A 6 -0.35 -1.16 0.02
N TYR A 7 -0.73 -0.51 -1.07
CA TYR A 7 -0.53 -1.01 -2.43
C TYR A 7 0.65 -0.31 -3.10
N ARG A 8 1.45 -1.07 -3.83
CA ARG A 8 2.53 -0.56 -4.68
C ARG A 8 2.29 -0.94 -6.13
N GLY A 9 2.51 0.01 -7.03
CA GLY A 9 2.30 -0.17 -8.48
C GLY A 9 1.02 0.49 -8.99
N ASP A 10 0.63 0.11 -10.21
CA ASP A 10 -0.56 0.66 -10.88
C ASP A 10 -1.83 0.02 -10.32
N VAL A 11 -2.31 0.57 -9.21
CA VAL A 11 -3.53 0.09 -8.54
C VAL A 11 -4.58 1.17 -8.63
N VAL A 12 -5.69 0.86 -9.30
CA VAL A 12 -6.79 1.81 -9.50
C VAL A 12 -7.69 1.82 -8.27
N LEU A 13 -8.02 3.02 -7.79
CA LEU A 13 -8.85 3.23 -6.60
C LEU A 13 -10.22 2.51 -6.69
N LYS A 14 -10.74 2.30 -7.91
CA LYS A 14 -11.99 1.58 -8.17
C LYS A 14 -11.93 0.13 -7.64
N ASP A 15 -10.84 -0.57 -7.92
CA ASP A 15 -10.70 -1.99 -7.63
C ASP A 15 -10.51 -2.20 -6.14
N VAL A 16 -9.80 -1.26 -5.49
CA VAL A 16 -9.66 -1.23 -4.03
C VAL A 16 -11.01 -1.01 -3.35
N ASN A 17 -11.85 -0.12 -3.87
CA ASN A 17 -13.18 0.10 -3.31
C ASN A 17 -14.09 -1.13 -3.44
N MET A 18 -14.02 -1.85 -4.57
CA MET A 18 -14.75 -3.11 -4.77
C MET A 18 -14.24 -4.23 -3.86
N ALA A 19 -12.93 -4.35 -3.69
CA ALA A 19 -12.32 -5.31 -2.76
C ALA A 19 -12.73 -5.03 -1.31
N MET A 20 -12.71 -3.76 -0.89
CA MET A 20 -13.19 -3.32 0.42
C MET A 20 -14.66 -3.68 0.66
N ALA A 21 -15.54 -3.47 -0.32
CA ALA A 21 -16.94 -3.86 -0.23
C ALA A 21 -17.11 -5.40 -0.08
N THR A 22 -16.28 -6.17 -0.77
CA THR A 22 -16.25 -7.64 -0.68
C THR A 22 -15.78 -8.12 0.70
N ILE A 23 -14.75 -7.49 1.27
CA ILE A 23 -14.23 -7.82 2.60
C ILE A 23 -15.29 -7.49 3.68
N LYS A 24 -16.00 -6.37 3.53
CA LYS A 24 -17.10 -5.98 4.41
C LYS A 24 -18.26 -6.99 4.40
N THR A 25 -18.62 -7.51 3.23
CA THR A 25 -19.75 -8.45 3.07
C THR A 25 -19.39 -9.86 3.55
N LYS A 26 -18.17 -10.33 3.28
CA LYS A 26 -17.72 -11.66 3.72
C LYS A 26 -17.52 -11.76 5.24
N ARG A 27 -17.49 -10.64 5.98
CA ARG A 27 -17.33 -10.55 7.44
C ARG A 27 -16.20 -11.43 8.00
N THR A 28 -15.20 -11.73 7.18
CA THR A 28 -14.08 -12.61 7.55
C THR A 28 -13.23 -11.96 8.65
N ILE A 29 -13.25 -10.63 8.73
CA ILE A 29 -12.62 -9.83 9.77
C ILE A 29 -13.73 -9.10 10.53
N GLN A 30 -13.84 -9.39 11.84
CA GLN A 30 -14.83 -8.79 12.73
C GLN A 30 -14.29 -7.45 13.27
N PHE A 31 -14.67 -6.35 12.63
CA PHE A 31 -14.38 -5.02 13.19
C PHE A 31 -15.31 -4.71 14.36
N VAL A 32 -14.81 -3.91 15.30
CA VAL A 32 -15.64 -3.42 16.40
C VAL A 32 -16.70 -2.46 15.85
N ASN A 33 -17.93 -2.51 16.38
CA ASN A 33 -19.08 -1.75 15.89
C ASN A 33 -18.88 -0.22 15.77
N TRP A 34 -17.91 0.35 16.47
CA TRP A 34 -17.57 1.77 16.38
C TRP A 34 -16.61 2.12 15.22
N CYS A 35 -16.15 1.14 14.44
CA CYS A 35 -15.31 1.35 13.25
C CYS A 35 -16.05 0.97 11.95
N PRO A 36 -16.94 1.85 11.44
CA PRO A 36 -17.74 1.57 10.25
C PRO A 36 -16.91 1.39 8.96
N THR A 37 -15.70 1.97 8.91
CA THR A 37 -14.76 1.84 7.79
C THR A 37 -13.34 1.73 8.32
N GLY A 38 -13.08 0.76 9.21
CA GLY A 38 -11.78 0.54 9.87
C GLY A 38 -10.61 0.16 8.95
N PHE A 39 -10.54 0.70 7.74
CA PHE A 39 -9.49 0.47 6.77
C PHE A 39 -8.93 1.78 6.25
N GLU A 40 -7.62 1.95 6.37
CA GLU A 40 -6.87 3.00 5.71
C GLU A 40 -6.17 2.41 4.47
N VAL A 41 -6.20 3.13 3.35
CA VAL A 41 -5.58 2.67 2.10
C VAL A 41 -4.54 3.68 1.66
N GLY A 42 -3.30 3.23 1.51
CA GLY A 42 -2.22 4.00 0.88
C GLY A 42 -1.84 3.36 -0.46
N ILE A 43 -1.82 4.15 -1.53
CA ILE A 43 -1.37 3.69 -2.85
C ILE A 43 -0.13 4.48 -3.21
N ASN A 44 0.98 3.78 -3.42
CA ASN A 44 2.21 4.38 -3.90
C ASN A 44 2.54 3.86 -5.30
N TYR A 45 2.52 4.77 -6.26
CA TYR A 45 2.86 4.47 -7.66
C TYR A 45 4.37 4.40 -7.90
N GLN A 46 5.19 4.90 -6.97
CA GLN A 46 6.63 4.84 -7.10
C GLN A 46 7.14 3.42 -6.78
N PRO A 47 8.03 2.88 -7.62
CA PRO A 47 8.72 1.64 -7.28
C PRO A 47 9.53 1.86 -6.00
N PRO A 48 9.66 0.85 -5.13
CA PRO A 48 10.48 0.96 -3.94
C PRO A 48 11.90 1.40 -4.34
N PRO A 49 12.53 2.33 -3.59
CA PRO A 49 13.92 2.61 -3.80
C PRO A 49 14.69 1.30 -3.66
N SER A 50 15.45 0.95 -4.70
CA SER A 50 16.34 -0.20 -4.70
C SER A 50 17.30 -0.07 -3.51
N SER A 51 17.59 -1.19 -2.86
CA SER A 51 18.43 -1.20 -1.66
C SER A 51 19.77 -0.50 -1.93
N PRO A 52 20.46 0.07 -0.92
CA PRO A 52 21.73 0.79 -1.10
C PRO A 52 22.89 0.00 -1.74
N GLY A 53 22.68 -1.25 -2.15
CA GLY A 53 23.66 -2.07 -2.88
C GLY A 53 23.29 -2.42 -4.33
N GLU A 54 22.13 -1.98 -4.83
CA GLU A 54 21.70 -2.32 -6.20
C GLU A 54 21.93 -1.13 -7.13
N THR A 55 23.07 -1.20 -7.82
CA THR A 55 23.65 -0.16 -8.68
C THR A 55 22.65 0.29 -9.75
N ARG A 56 22.16 1.53 -9.63
CA ARG A 56 21.56 2.23 -10.77
C ARG A 56 22.69 2.80 -11.65
N PRO A 57 22.61 2.69 -12.99
CA PRO A 57 23.58 3.30 -13.91
C PRO A 57 23.60 4.85 -13.87
N TRP A 58 22.77 5.45 -13.02
CA TRP A 58 22.71 6.88 -12.75
C TRP A 58 23.51 7.35 -11.52
N CYS A 59 24.25 6.45 -10.86
CA CYS A 59 25.26 6.82 -9.86
C CYS A 59 26.66 6.76 -10.44
N SER A 60 26.93 7.58 -11.46
CA SER A 60 28.30 8.00 -11.78
C SER A 60 28.56 9.33 -11.07
N GLY A 61 28.84 9.26 -9.76
CA GLY A 61 29.20 10.42 -8.95
C GLY A 61 29.73 10.00 -7.57
N PRO A 62 30.88 10.52 -7.12
CA PRO A 62 31.55 10.02 -5.92
C PRO A 62 30.98 10.73 -4.69
N CYS A 63 30.11 10.05 -3.95
CA CYS A 63 29.86 10.40 -2.56
C CYS A 63 29.97 9.14 -1.72
N ALA A 64 31.22 8.68 -1.58
CA ALA A 64 31.67 8.09 -0.33
C ALA A 64 31.90 9.26 0.63
N TYR A 65 31.03 9.40 1.62
CA TYR A 65 31.32 9.90 2.97
C TYR A 65 30.15 9.49 3.88
#